data_AF-A0A1U7NQU1-F1
#
_entry.id   AF-A0A1U7NQU1-F1
#
_cell.length_a   1.000
_cell.length_b   1.000
_cell.length_c   1.000
_cell.angle_alpha   90.00
_cell.angle_beta   90.00
_cell.angle_gamma   90.00
#
_symmetry.space_group_name_H-M   'P 1'
#
loop_
_entity.id
_entity.type
_entity.pdbx_description
1 polymer ?
#
loop_
_entity_poly.entity_id
_entity_poly.type
_entity_poly.pdbx_seq_one_letter_code
_entity_poly.pdbx_strand_id
1 'polypeptide(L)' 'RKLHNLLKRQFNPKDPDSVWCTDITYIWTEEGFVYLTSVMDLWI' A
#
# COMPACT_ATOMS: atom_id res chain seq x y z
N ARG A 1 17.57 -16.68 9.87
CA ARG A 1 17.37 -16.84 8.40
C ARG A 1 17.11 -15.46 7.81
N LYS A 2 17.95 -14.95 6.90
CA LYS A 2 17.63 -13.71 6.15
C LYS A 2 16.63 -14.08 5.05
N LEU A 3 15.47 -13.45 5.05
CA LEU A 3 14.50 -13.55 3.95
C LEU A 3 15.08 -12.79 2.75
N HIS A 4 15.28 -13.49 1.64
CA HIS A 4 15.73 -12.87 0.40
C HIS A 4 14.54 -12.14 -0.22
N ASN A 5 14.66 -10.82 -0.42
CA ASN A 5 13.65 -10.06 -1.14
C ASN A 5 13.72 -10.39 -2.64
N LEU A 6 12.97 -11.43 -3.04
CA LEU A 6 12.93 -11.92 -4.43
C LEU A 6 12.25 -10.93 -5.38
N LEU A 7 11.29 -10.16 -4.88
CA LEU A 7 10.47 -9.26 -5.69
C LEU A 7 11.16 -7.93 -5.98
N LYS A 8 12.12 -7.50 -5.14
CA LYS A 8 12.83 -6.21 -5.27
C LYS A 8 11.89 -5.03 -5.56
N ARG A 9 10.72 -4.99 -4.90
CA ARG A 9 9.74 -3.91 -5.07
C ARG A 9 10.42 -2.57 -4.76
N GLN A 10 10.38 -1.65 -5.72
CA GLN A 10 10.98 -0.32 -5.59
C GLN A 10 10.01 0.58 -4.83
N PHE A 11 10.21 0.69 -3.51
CA PHE A 11 9.38 1.55 -2.64
C PHE A 11 9.89 3.00 -2.57
N ASN A 12 10.84 3.36 -3.43
CA ASN A 12 11.34 4.73 -3.54
C ASN A 12 11.42 5.07 -5.04
N PRO A 13 10.32 5.53 -5.64
CA PRO A 13 10.27 5.95 -7.04
C PRO A 13 11.23 7.13 -7.29
N LYS A 14 11.45 7.52 -8.55
CA LYS A 14 12.35 8.65 -8.90
C LYS A 14 11.64 9.99 -9.08
N ASP A 15 10.32 9.95 -9.28
CA ASP A 15 9.47 11.11 -9.53
C ASP A 15 8.07 10.84 -8.93
N PRO A 16 7.29 11.88 -8.57
CA PRO A 16 5.89 11.73 -8.14
C PRO A 16 5.02 11.13 -9.25
N ASP A 17 3.84 10.63 -8.87
CA ASP A 17 2.83 10.04 -9.74
C ASP A 17 3.30 8.82 -10.55
N SER A 18 4.45 8.23 -10.22
CA SER A 18 5.07 7.17 -11.03
C SER A 18 4.80 5.74 -10.54
N VAL A 19 4.66 5.55 -9.22
CA VAL A 19 4.37 4.23 -8.61
C VAL A 19 3.40 4.42 -7.46
N TRP A 20 2.30 3.68 -7.50
CA TRP A 20 1.19 3.82 -6.58
C TRP A 20 0.99 2.52 -5.82
N CYS A 21 0.65 2.62 -4.53
CA CYS A 21 0.28 1.51 -3.68
C CYS A 21 -1.20 1.57 -3.36
N THR A 22 -1.86 0.40 -3.37
CA THR A 22 -3.26 0.27 -2.98
C THR A 22 -3.42 -0.82 -1.94
N ASP A 23 -4.25 -0.57 -0.95
CA ASP A 23 -4.63 -1.57 0.05
C ASP A 23 -6.14 -1.53 0.28
N ILE A 24 -6.73 -2.69 0.56
CA ILE A 24 -8.14 -2.83 0.93
C ILE A 24 -8.17 -3.41 2.33
N THR A 25 -8.77 -2.65 3.25
CA THR A 25 -8.92 -3.06 4.64
C THR A 25 -10.36 -2.93 5.12
N TYR A 26 -10.62 -3.55 6.26
CA TYR A 26 -11.92 -3.60 6.90
C TYR A 26 -11.87 -2.75 8.15
N ILE A 27 -12.75 -1.76 8.23
CA ILE A 27 -12.88 -0.91 9.42
C ILE A 27 -14.17 -1.27 10.12
N TRP A 28 -14.07 -1.58 11.40
CA TRP A 28 -15.23 -1.83 12.26
C TRP A 28 -15.84 -0.50 12.71
N THR A 29 -17.16 -0.39 12.59
CA THR A 29 -17.97 0.74 13.05
C THR A 29 -19.10 0.24 13.94
N GLU A 30 -19.84 1.15 14.59
CA GLU A 30 -21.01 0.77 15.40
C GLU A 30 -22.13 0.11 14.57
N GLU A 31 -22.18 0.37 13.27
CA GLU A 31 -23.18 -0.17 12.34
C GLU A 31 -22.67 -1.42 11.58
N GLY A 32 -21.45 -1.87 11.86
CA GLY A 32 -20.83 -3.04 11.23
C GLY A 32 -19.51 -2.73 10.50
N PHE A 33 -19.07 -3.64 9.62
CA PHE A 33 -17.85 -3.47 8.84
C PHE A 33 -18.06 -2.62 7.59
N VAL A 34 -17.12 -1.71 7.33
CA VAL A 34 -17.00 -1.00 6.06
C VAL A 34 -15.67 -1.37 5.39
N TYR A 35 -15.67 -1.35 4.05
CA TYR A 35 -14.48 -1.57 3.24
C TYR A 35 -13.83 -0.22 2.94
N LEU A 36 -12.58 -0.05 3.34
CA LEU A 36 -11.76 1.11 2.98
C LEU A 36 -10.75 0.68 1.93
N THR A 37 -10.78 1.36 0.78
CA THR A 37 -9.72 1.29 -0.23
C THR A 37 -8.84 2.52 -0.10
N SER A 38 -7.56 2.32 0.17
CA SER A 38 -6.56 3.38 0.16
C SER A 38 -5.75 3.34 -1.13
N VAL A 39 -5.41 4.53 -1.65
CA VAL A 39 -4.55 4.73 -2.82
C VAL A 39 -3.51 5.77 -2.43
N MET A 40 -2.23 5.42 -2.51
CA MET A 40 -1.12 6.27 -2.08
C MET A 40 -0.05 6.32 -3.16
N ASP A 41 0.46 7.52 -3.45
CA ASP A 41 1.72 7.69 -4.16
C ASP A 41 2.88 7.23 -3.26
N LEU A 42 3.80 6.43 -3.80
CA LEU A 42 4.97 5.92 -3.08
C LEU A 42 6.19 6.86 -3.17
N TRP A 43 6.07 7.99 -3.84
CA TRP A 43 7.09 9.03 -3.84
C TRP A 43 7.30 9.62 -2.43
N ILE A 44 8.53 9.53 -1.90
CA ILE A 44 8.96 10.01 -0.57
C ILE A 44 10.07 11.05 -0.72
#